data_AF-A0A968JXS4-F1
#
_entry.id   AF-A0A968JXS4-F1
#
_cell.length_a   1.000
_cell.length_b   1.000
_cell.length_c   1.000
_cell.angle_alpha   90.00
_cell.angle_beta   90.00
_cell.angle_gamma   90.00
#
_symmetry.space_group_name_H-M   'P 1'
#
loop_
_entity.id
_entity.type
_entity.pdbx_description
1 polymer ?
#
loop_
_entity_poly.entity_id
_entity_poly.type
_entity_poly.pdbx_seq_one_letter_code
_entity_poly.pdbx_strand_id
1 'polypeptide(L)' 'QDFAVDGLSPAVTPIDEFYRIDTALAIPGIDAGAWSLRIHGRVDREVMITYEDLTSA' A
#
# COMPACT_ATOMS: atom_id res chain seq x y z
N GLN A 1 -2.01 -19.04 -10.04
CA GLN A 1 -1.82 -20.46 -10.40
C GLN A 1 -0.35 -20.76 -10.26
N ASP A 2 -0.02 -21.94 -9.73
CA ASP A 2 1.36 -22.39 -9.61
C ASP A 2 1.73 -23.19 -10.85
N PHE A 3 2.91 -22.96 -11.41
CA PHE A 3 3.37 -23.60 -12.64
C PHE A 3 4.48 -24.59 -12.29
N ALA A 4 4.19 -25.89 -12.41
CA ALA A 4 5.14 -26.97 -12.13
C ALA A 4 6.18 -27.13 -13.28
N VAL A 5 6.95 -26.08 -13.53
CA VAL A 5 8.08 -26.07 -14.47
C VAL A 5 9.37 -25.97 -13.66
N ASP A 6 10.24 -26.96 -13.80
CA ASP A 6 11.50 -27.01 -13.05
C ASP A 6 12.36 -25.77 -13.33
N GLY A 7 12.83 -25.13 -12.25
CA GLY A 7 13.68 -23.94 -12.30
C GLY A 7 12.96 -22.62 -12.57
N LEU A 8 11.63 -22.63 -12.73
CA LEU A 8 10.85 -21.42 -12.89
C LEU A 8 10.66 -20.70 -11.54
N SER A 9 10.90 -19.39 -11.51
CA SER A 9 10.61 -18.57 -10.34
C SER A 9 9.09 -18.43 -10.13
N PRO A 10 8.63 -18.25 -8.88
CA PRO A 10 7.22 -18.03 -8.59
C PRO A 10 6.64 -16.85 -9.39
N ALA A 11 5.39 -16.98 -9.85
CA ALA A 11 4.69 -15.89 -10.54
C ALA A 11 4.43 -14.67 -9.64
N VAL A 12 4.42 -14.87 -8.32
CA VAL A 12 4.27 -13.83 -7.31
C VAL A 12 5.46 -13.90 -6.37
N THR A 13 6.18 -12.80 -6.21
CA THR A 13 7.28 -12.69 -5.24
C THR A 13 6.72 -12.77 -3.81
N PRO A 14 7.27 -13.65 -2.96
CA PRO A 14 6.94 -13.66 -1.53
C PRO A 14 7.13 -12.29 -0.87
N ILE A 15 6.31 -11.96 0.13
CA ILE A 15 6.36 -10.63 0.79
C ILE A 15 7.72 -10.38 1.47
N ASP A 16 8.32 -11.41 2.05
CA ASP A 16 9.62 -11.37 2.71
C ASP A 16 10.80 -11.26 1.73
N GLU A 17 10.58 -11.60 0.45
CA GLU A 17 11.53 -11.44 -0.64
C GLU A 17 11.26 -10.17 -1.49
N PHE A 18 10.18 -9.43 -1.18
CA PHE A 18 9.81 -8.24 -1.94
C PHE A 18 10.74 -7.08 -1.61
N TYR A 19 11.54 -6.67 -2.60
CA TYR A 19 12.48 -5.56 -2.45
C TYR A 19 11.76 -4.26 -2.06
N ARG A 20 12.12 -3.71 -0.90
CA ARG A 20 11.61 -2.42 -0.41
C ARG A 20 12.76 -1.44 -0.25
N ILE A 21 12.64 -0.29 -0.89
CA ILE A 21 13.42 0.89 -0.53
C ILE A 21 12.59 1.74 0.43
N ASP A 22 13.15 2.05 1.59
CA ASP A 22 12.52 2.95 2.56
C ASP A 22 13.53 4.05 2.91
N THR A 23 13.03 5.27 3.07
CA THR A 23 13.83 6.40 3.56
C THR A 23 13.67 6.59 5.06
N ALA A 24 12.65 5.97 5.66
CA ALA A 24 12.40 6.04 7.09
C ALA A 24 13.40 5.17 7.85
N LEU A 25 14.03 5.77 8.88
CA LEU A 25 14.94 5.07 9.78
C LEU A 25 14.21 4.06 10.68
N ALA A 26 12.90 4.23 10.86
CA ALA A 26 12.01 3.32 11.57
C ALA A 26 10.61 3.39 10.95
N ILE A 27 9.91 2.25 10.90
CA ILE A 27 8.54 2.18 10.38
C ILE A 27 7.59 2.83 11.40
N PRO A 28 6.86 3.89 11.04
CA PRO A 28 5.91 4.50 11.95
C PRO A 28 4.71 3.57 12.16
N GLY A 29 4.30 3.37 13.41
CA GLY A 29 3.00 2.80 13.73
C GLY A 29 1.93 3.87 13.53
N ILE A 30 1.08 3.70 12.52
CA ILE A 30 -0.01 4.63 12.20
C ILE A 30 -1.32 4.03 12.70
N ASP A 31 -2.10 4.79 13.47
CA ASP A 31 -3.46 4.43 13.83
C ASP A 31 -4.40 4.68 12.65
N ALA A 32 -5.02 3.60 12.14
CA ALA A 32 -5.96 3.67 11.03
C ALA A 32 -7.19 4.53 11.35
N GLY A 33 -7.64 4.58 12.61
CA GLY A 33 -8.79 5.38 13.04
C GLY A 33 -8.54 6.90 13.00
N ALA A 34 -7.28 7.30 13.09
CA ALA A 34 -6.86 8.71 13.01
C ALA A 34 -6.34 9.10 11.61
N TRP A 35 -6.25 8.15 10.68
CA TRP A 35 -5.65 8.37 9.37
C TRP A 35 -6.58 9.13 8.43
N SER A 36 -6.01 10.02 7.60
CA SER A 36 -6.72 10.67 6.50
C SER A 36 -5.82 10.96 5.31
N LEU A 37 -6.41 10.91 4.11
CA LEU A 37 -5.80 11.33 2.85
C LEU A 37 -6.44 12.63 2.37
N ARG A 38 -5.60 13.64 2.18
CA ARG A 38 -6.00 14.92 1.59
C ARG A 38 -5.70 14.92 0.10
N ILE A 39 -6.71 15.14 -0.73
CA ILE A 39 -6.55 15.44 -2.16
C ILE A 39 -6.68 16.95 -2.33
N HIS A 40 -5.61 17.60 -2.81
CA HIS A 40 -5.51 19.05 -2.88
C HIS A 40 -4.65 19.54 -4.05
N GLY A 41 -4.56 20.86 -4.23
CA GLY A 41 -3.77 21.49 -5.30
C GLY A 41 -4.65 21.96 -6.45
N ARG A 42 -4.30 21.62 -7.69
CA ARG A 42 -5.04 22.06 -8.89
C ARG A 42 -6.25 21.15 -9.14
N VAL A 43 -7.21 21.20 -8.22
CA VAL A 43 -8.46 20.45 -8.25
C VAL A 43 -9.65 21.41 -8.18
N ASP A 44 -10.80 20.98 -8.69
CA ASP A 44 -12.06 21.75 -8.58
C ASP A 44 -12.59 21.76 -7.13
N ARG A 45 -12.46 20.63 -6.43
CA ARG A 45 -12.84 20.49 -5.01
C ARG A 45 -11.79 19.67 -4.25
N GLU A 46 -11.30 20.25 -3.15
CA GLU A 46 -10.49 19.51 -2.18
C GLU A 46 -11.36 18.53 -1.38
N VAL A 47 -10.82 17.34 -1.12
CA VAL A 47 -11.49 16.32 -0.31
C VAL A 47 -10.53 15.72 0.71
N MET A 48 -11.13 15.29 1.83
CA MET A 48 -10.48 14.47 2.85
C MET A 48 -11.16 13.10 2.81
N ILE A 49 -10.36 12.04 2.73
CA ILE A 49 -10.80 10.66 2.68
C ILE A 49 -10.28 9.96 3.93
N THR A 50 -11.16 9.37 4.73
CA THR A 50 -10.78 8.56 5.89
C THR A 50 -10.35 7.15 5.47
N TYR A 51 -9.72 6.41 6.38
CA TYR A 51 -9.42 5.00 6.10
C TYR A 51 -10.69 4.17 5.91
N GLU A 52 -11.76 4.49 6.64
CA GLU A 52 -13.07 3.85 6.48
C GLU A 52 -13.63 4.05 5.07
N ASP A 53 -13.60 5.28 4.55
CA ASP A 53 -14.07 5.60 3.20
C ASP A 53 -13.37 4.79 2.09
N LEU A 54 -12.09 4.41 2.29
CA LEU A 54 -11.33 3.60 1.32
C LEU A 54 -11.71 2.11 1.34
N THR A 55 -12.21 1.63 2.47
CA THR A 55 -12.48 0.20 2.70
C THR A 55 -13.96 -0.13 2.67
N SER A 56 -14.84 0.87 2.72
CA SER A 56 -16.26 0.73 2.49
C SER A 56 -16.52 0.45 1.00
N ALA A 57 -16.59 -0.83 0.65
CA ALA A 57 -16.98 -1.32 -0.68
C ALA A 57 -18.47 -1.09 -0.97
#